data_AF-A0A844XVT7-F1
#
_entry.id   AF-A0A844XVT7-F1
#
_cell.length_a   1.000
_cell.length_b   1.000
_cell.length_c   1.000
_cell.angle_alpha   90.00
_cell.angle_beta   90.00
_cell.angle_gamma   90.00
#
_symmetry.space_group_name_H-M   'P 1'
#
loop_
_entity.id
_entity.type
_entity.pdbx_description
1 polymer ?
#
loop_
_entity_poly.entity_id
_entity_poly.type
_entity_poly.pdbx_seq_one_letter_code
_entity_poly.pdbx_strand_id
1 'polypeptide(L)' 'MTDEAPKTEPGRARALFSTADFRLLRTALMHYARATDDREELAKINALHHRLGTYVPSDS' A
#
# COMPACT_ATOMS: atom_id res chain seq x y z
N MET A 1 6.59 -45.15 2.38
CA MET A 1 5.53 -44.30 2.96
C MET A 1 6.15 -42.92 3.13
N THR A 2 6.06 -42.09 2.10
CA THR A 2 6.66 -40.74 2.07
C THR A 2 5.59 -39.74 2.48
N ASP A 3 5.89 -39.01 3.53
CA ASP A 3 5.06 -37.98 4.16
C ASP A 3 4.90 -36.79 3.19
N GLU A 4 3.70 -36.61 2.65
CA GLU A 4 3.33 -35.48 1.81
C GLU A 4 2.72 -34.40 2.73
N ALA A 5 3.56 -33.49 3.21
CA ALA A 5 3.11 -32.36 4.00
C ALA A 5 2.10 -31.52 3.18
N PRO A 6 0.88 -31.24 3.69
CA PRO A 6 -0.11 -30.48 2.95
C PRO A 6 0.39 -29.05 2.75
N LYS A 7 0.56 -28.65 1.48
CA LYS A 7 0.80 -27.27 1.08
C LYS A 7 -0.41 -26.44 1.49
N THR A 8 -0.34 -25.78 2.64
CA THR A 8 -1.28 -24.72 3.04
C THR A 8 -1.22 -23.64 1.97
N GLU A 9 -2.17 -23.64 1.04
CA GLU A 9 -2.30 -22.56 0.07
C GLU A 9 -2.43 -21.25 0.83
N PRO A 10 -1.68 -20.19 0.48
CA PRO A 10 -1.81 -18.90 1.12
C PRO A 10 -3.26 -18.45 0.95
N GLY A 11 -3.99 -18.38 2.07
CA GLY A 11 -5.40 -17.98 2.06
C GLY A 11 -5.54 -16.69 1.26
N ARG A 12 -6.37 -16.72 0.20
CA ARG A 12 -6.55 -15.61 -0.75
C ARG A 12 -6.46 -14.27 -0.02
N ALA A 13 -5.43 -13.50 -0.33
CA ALA A 13 -5.27 -12.16 0.20
C ALA A 13 -6.49 -11.33 -0.22
N ARG A 14 -7.40 -11.09 0.72
CA ARG A 14 -8.49 -10.14 0.51
C ARG A 14 -7.88 -8.75 0.54
N ALA A 15 -8.07 -7.99 -0.53
CA ALA A 15 -7.72 -6.58 -0.53
C ALA A 15 -8.57 -5.87 0.54
N LEU A 16 -7.92 -5.42 1.62
CA LEU A 16 -8.58 -4.66 2.70
C LEU A 16 -8.95 -3.24 2.26
N PHE A 17 -8.32 -2.75 1.20
CA PHE A 17 -8.50 -1.41 0.66
C PHE A 17 -8.81 -1.49 -0.82
N SER A 18 -9.79 -0.69 -1.25
CA SER A 18 -10.11 -0.47 -2.64
C SER A 18 -9.13 0.52 -3.29
N THR A 19 -9.15 0.59 -4.63
CA THR A 19 -8.43 1.62 -5.39
C THR A 19 -8.88 3.04 -5.04
N ALA A 20 -10.14 3.22 -4.64
CA ALA A 20 -10.68 4.50 -4.18
C ALA A 20 -10.08 4.90 -2.83
N ASP A 21 -9.92 3.95 -1.91
CA ASP A 21 -9.29 4.20 -0.60
C ASP A 21 -7.83 4.62 -0.76
N PHE A 22 -7.10 4.00 -1.69
CA PHE A 22 -5.72 4.40 -1.99
C PHE A 22 -5.61 5.82 -2.57
N ARG A 23 -6.64 6.31 -3.28
CA ARG A 23 -6.69 7.72 -3.71
C ARG A 23 -6.94 8.63 -2.51
N LEU A 24 -7.85 8.26 -1.61
CA LEU A 24 -8.13 9.02 -0.40
C LEU A 24 -6.91 9.14 0.52
N LEU A 25 -6.17 8.03 0.70
CA LEU A 25 -4.92 8.01 1.47
C LEU A 25 -3.86 8.93 0.86
N ARG A 26 -3.72 8.97 -0.45
CA ARG A 26 -2.79 9.91 -1.12
C ARG A 26 -3.17 11.37 -0.86
N THR A 27 -4.45 11.70 -0.95
CA THR A 27 -4.95 13.05 -0.63
C THR A 27 -4.62 13.42 0.82
N ALA A 28 -4.88 12.53 1.78
CA ALA A 28 -4.56 12.77 3.19
C ALA A 28 -3.06 13.02 3.41
N LEU A 29 -2.19 12.22 2.77
CA LEU A 29 -0.74 12.40 2.84
C LEU A 29 -0.28 13.73 2.24
N MET A 30 -0.86 14.17 1.12
CA MET A 30 -0.57 15.48 0.54
C MET A 30 -0.96 16.63 1.46
N HIS A 31 -2.11 16.52 2.15
CA HIS A 31 -2.53 17.51 3.13
C HIS A 31 -1.59 17.54 4.35
N TYR A 32 -1.21 16.37 4.85
CA TYR A 32 -0.28 16.28 5.99
C TYR A 32 1.09 16.84 5.63
N ALA A 33 1.65 16.50 4.45
CA ALA A 33 2.93 17.03 3.98
C ALA A 33 2.96 18.57 3.91
N ARG A 34 1.84 19.24 3.62
CA ARG A 34 1.78 20.71 3.59
C ARG A 34 1.85 21.35 4.99
N ALA A 35 1.47 20.61 6.01
CA ALA A 35 1.46 21.07 7.40
C ALA A 35 2.73 20.66 8.18
N THR A 36 3.59 19.82 7.58
CA THR A 36 4.80 19.28 8.19
C THR A 36 6.04 20.04 7.71
N ASP A 37 6.79 20.63 8.64
CA ASP A 37 8.08 21.29 8.36
C ASP A 37 9.30 20.36 8.56
N ASP A 38 9.09 19.17 9.13
CA ASP A 38 10.16 18.19 9.35
C ASP A 38 10.55 17.48 8.04
N ARG A 39 11.81 17.67 7.63
CA ARG A 39 12.37 17.09 6.41
C ARG A 39 12.42 15.56 6.42
N GLU A 40 12.62 14.93 7.57
CA GLU A 40 12.66 13.48 7.70
C GLU A 40 11.25 12.88 7.58
N GLU A 41 10.25 13.53 8.19
CA GLU A 41 8.85 13.15 8.01
C GLU A 41 8.40 13.34 6.56
N LEU A 42 8.75 14.46 5.92
CA LEU A 42 8.45 14.70 4.51
C LEU A 42 9.02 13.61 3.59
N ALA A 43 10.23 13.11 3.87
CA ALA A 43 10.82 12.00 3.13
C ALA A 43 10.00 10.70 3.28
N LYS A 44 9.54 10.39 4.49
CA LYS A 44 8.68 9.22 4.78
C LYS A 44 7.32 9.34 4.08
N ILE A 45 6.72 10.53 4.10
CA ILE A 45 5.43 10.81 3.45
C ILE A 45 5.56 10.66 1.94
N ASN A 46 6.61 11.20 1.32
CA ASN A 46 6.85 11.06 -0.11
C ASN A 46 7.05 9.60 -0.51
N ALA A 47 7.88 8.85 0.23
CA ALA A 47 8.09 7.42 -0.01
C ALA A 47 6.77 6.63 0.06
N LEU A 48 5.92 6.91 1.04
CA LEU A 48 4.62 6.27 1.18
C LEU A 48 3.67 6.68 0.05
N HIS A 49 3.61 7.97 -0.29
CA HIS A 49 2.78 8.48 -1.39
C HIS A 49 3.14 7.81 -2.73
N HIS A 50 4.44 7.60 -3.01
CA HIS A 50 4.88 6.87 -4.19
C HIS A 50 4.43 5.41 -4.18
N ARG A 51 4.62 4.69 -3.07
CA ARG A 51 4.18 3.28 -2.93
C ARG A 51 2.68 3.10 -3.15
N LEU A 52 1.88 4.07 -2.69
CA LEU A 52 0.43 4.08 -2.91
C LEU A 52 0.04 4.51 -4.33
N GLY A 53 0.90 5.27 -5.02
CA GLY A 53 0.72 5.68 -6.41
C GLY A 53 1.08 4.61 -7.44
N THR A 54 1.95 3.66 -7.09
CA THR A 54 2.34 2.53 -7.97
C THR A 54 1.24 1.47 -8.10
N TYR A 55 0.16 1.54 -7.31
CA TYR A 55 -1.02 0.69 -7.49
C TYR A 55 -1.88 1.22 -8.65
N VAL A 56 -1.33 1.16 -9.86
CA VAL A 56 -2.07 1.20 -11.12
C VAL A 56 -2.46 -0.26 -11.38
N PRO A 57 -3.74 -0.61 -11.62
CA PRO A 57 -4.07 -1.97 -11.98
C PRO A 57 -3.24 -2.33 -13.21
N SER A 58 -2.38 -3.33 -13.09
CA SER A 58 -1.93 -4.05 -14.27
C SER A 58 -3.18 -4.70 -14.84
N ASP A 59 -3.85 -3.98 -15.74
CA ASP A 59 -5.00 -4.45 -16.51
C ASP A 59 -4.62 -5.82 -17.10
N SER A 60 -5.45 -6.81 -16.81
CA SER A 60 -5.38 -8.18 -17.34
C SER A 60 -6.12 -8.25 -18.68
#